data_AF-A0A8T4KD53-F1
#
_entry.id   AF-A0A8T4KD53-F1
#
_cell.length_a   1.000
_cell.length_b   1.000
_cell.length_c   1.000
_cell.angle_alpha   90.00
_cell.angle_beta   90.00
_cell.angle_gamma   90.00
#
_symmetry.space_group_name_H-M   'P 1'
#
loop_
_entity.id
_entity.type
_entity.pdbx_description
1 polymer ?
#
loop_
_entity_poly.entity_id
_entity_poly.type
_entity_poly.pdbx_seq_one_letter_code
_entity_poly.pdbx_strand_id
1 'polypeptide(L)' 'MEERSKFLKVKCEKCKNEQIIFNRCATLVKCLVCDAVLAEPTGGKANIQASILQVLG' A
#
# COMPACT_ATOMS: atom_id res chain seq x y z
N MET A 1 1.08 -20.48 12.07
CA MET A 1 1.34 -20.06 10.68
C MET A 1 1.49 -18.55 10.72
N GLU A 2 2.71 -18.03 10.89
CA GLU A 2 2.89 -16.58 11.06
C GLU A 2 2.49 -15.85 9.77
N GLU A 3 1.53 -14.96 9.91
CA GLU A 3 0.97 -14.16 8.83
C GLU A 3 2.07 -13.19 8.37
N ARG A 4 2.86 -13.58 7.36
CA ARG A 4 3.99 -12.77 6.86
C ARG A 4 3.55 -11.52 6.08
N SER A 5 2.25 -11.23 6.08
CA SER A 5 1.62 -10.16 5.33
C SER A 5 1.00 -9.20 6.35
N LYS A 6 1.47 -7.95 6.35
CA LYS A 6 0.94 -6.90 7.25
C LYS A 6 0.10 -5.92 6.44
N PHE A 7 -0.88 -5.34 7.11
CA PHE A 7 -1.65 -4.24 6.56
C PHE A 7 -0.92 -2.93 6.83
N LEU A 8 -0.85 -2.07 5.83
CA LEU A 8 -0.18 -0.79 5.88
C LEU A 8 -1.22 0.27 5.55
N LYS A 9 -1.48 1.16 6.49
CA LYS A 9 -2.28 2.35 6.25
C LYS A 9 -1.38 3.39 5.59
N VAL A 10 -1.60 3.64 4.31
CA VAL A 10 -0.87 4.63 3.53
C VAL A 10 -1.74 5.84 3.26
N LYS A 11 -1.10 6.99 3.10
CA LYS A 11 -1.73 8.24 2.69
C LYS A 11 -1.18 8.67 1.36
N CYS A 12 -2.07 8.94 0.42
CA CYS A 12 -1.69 9.51 -0.86
C CYS A 12 -1.28 10.98 -0.66
N GLU A 13 -0.10 11.37 -1.14
CA GLU A 13 0.38 12.76 -1.03
C GLU A 13 -0.38 13.71 -1.98
N LYS A 14 -0.96 13.19 -3.08
CA LYS A 14 -1.68 14.01 -4.06
C LYS A 14 -3.08 14.41 -3.61
N CYS A 15 -3.87 13.45 -3.12
CA CYS A 15 -5.28 13.67 -2.78
C CYS A 15 -5.57 13.60 -1.28
N LYS A 16 -4.56 13.35 -0.45
CA LYS A 16 -4.67 13.10 1.00
C LYS A 16 -5.56 11.91 1.37
N ASN A 17 -5.97 11.10 0.40
CA ASN A 17 -6.78 9.91 0.64
C ASN A 17 -5.99 8.89 1.48
N GLU A 18 -6.64 8.34 2.49
CA GLU A 18 -6.09 7.28 3.32
C GLU A 18 -6.56 5.94 2.77
N GLN A 19 -5.63 5.02 2.54
CA GLN A 19 -5.92 3.72 1.99
C GLN A 19 -5.15 2.65 2.75
N ILE A 20 -5.82 1.54 3.01
CA ILE A 20 -5.20 0.37 3.63
C ILE A 20 -4.75 -0.53 2.49
N ILE A 21 -3.46 -0.85 2.45
CA ILE A 21 -2.85 -1.70 1.44
C ILE A 21 -2.12 -2.86 2.11
N PHE A 22 -1.93 -3.95 1.37
CA PHE A 22 -1.12 -5.07 1.84
C PHE A 22 0.36 -4.82 1.53
N ASN A 23 1.26 -5.29 2.39
CA ASN A 23 2.70 -5.25 2.08
C ASN A 23 3.11 -6.22 0.94
N ARG A 24 2.24 -7.15 0.53
CA ARG A 24 2.46 -8.16 -0.51
C ARG A 24 1.33 -8.11 -1.55
N CYS A 25 1.30 -7.03 -2.31
CA CYS A 25 0.39 -6.91 -3.44
C CYS A 25 0.91 -7.77 -4.60
N ALA A 26 0.02 -8.55 -5.22
CA ALA A 26 0.30 -9.24 -6.48
C ALA A 26 -0.01 -8.37 -7.71
N THR A 27 -0.66 -7.23 -7.50
CA THR A 27 -1.12 -6.29 -8.52
C THR A 27 -0.74 -4.85 -8.15
N LEU A 28 -0.74 -3.96 -9.15
CA LEU A 28 -0.54 -2.52 -8.95
C LEU A 28 -1.68 -1.96 -8.09
N VAL A 29 -1.34 -1.39 -6.94
CA VAL A 29 -2.31 -0.73 -6.07
C VAL A 29 -2.34 0.73 -6.42
N LYS A 30 -3.49 1.16 -6.93
CA LYS A 30 -3.77 2.56 -7.26
C LYS A 30 -4.62 3.21 -6.19
N CYS A 31 -4.52 4.53 -6.11
CA CYS A 31 -5.38 5.34 -5.28
C CYS A 31 -6.79 5.38 -5.86
N LEU A 32 -7.80 5.09 -5.04
CA LEU A 32 -9.21 5.11 -5.46
C LEU A 32 -9.73 6.51 -5.84
N VAL A 33 -9.00 7.57 -5.51
CA VAL A 33 -9.43 8.96 -5.74
C VAL A 33 -8.72 9.60 -6.92
N CYS A 34 -7.41 9.39 -7.07
CA CYS A 34 -6.59 10.09 -8.08
C CYS A 34 -5.89 9.15 -9.07
N ASP A 35 -6.17 7.84 -9.00
CA ASP A 35 -5.54 6.78 -9.82
C ASP A 35 -4.00 6.70 -9.73
N ALA A 36 -3.39 7.43 -8.78
CA ALA A 36 -1.95 7.42 -8.58
C ALA A 36 -1.48 6.07 -8.05
N VAL A 37 -0.31 5.62 -8.50
CA VAL A 37 0.30 4.36 -8.02
C VAL A 37 0.73 4.55 -6.56
N LEU A 38 0.14 3.78 -5.66
CA LEU A 38 0.46 3.78 -4.23
C LEU A 38 1.43 2.65 -3.88
N ALA A 39 1.26 1.49 -4.53
CA ALA A 39 2.19 0.38 -4.38
C ALA A 39 2.33 -0.43 -5.65
N GLU A 40 3.56 -0.85 -5.93
CA GLU A 40 3.93 -1.68 -7.06
C GLU A 40 4.25 -3.11 -6.57
N PRO A 41 3.68 -4.15 -7.21
CA PRO A 41 4.00 -5.51 -6.88
C PRO A 41 5.44 -5.79 -7.34
N THR A 42 6.30 -6.15 -6.40
CA THR A 42 7.56 -6.83 -6.73
C THR A 42 7.39 -8.28 -6.30
N GLY A 43 8.10 -9.23 -6.91
CA GLY A 43 7.91 -10.68 -6.69
C GLY A 43 8.00 -11.19 -5.23
N GLY A 44 8.26 -10.31 -4.26
CA GLY A 44 8.12 -10.56 -2.83
C GLY A 44 7.29 -9.48 -2.11
N LYS A 45 7.95 -8.46 -1.56
CA LYS A 45 7.29 -7.34 -0.86
C LYS A 45 6.95 -6.25 -1.86
N ALA A 46 5.71 -5.79 -1.87
CA ALA A 46 5.31 -4.67 -2.71
C ALA A 46 6.14 -3.42 -2.35
N ASN A 47 6.54 -2.68 -3.39
CA ASN A 47 7.22 -1.41 -3.25
C ASN A 47 6.17 -0.31 -3.04
N ILE A 48 6.23 0.42 -1.94
CA ILE A 48 5.19 1.37 -1.54
C ILE A 48 5.71 2.78 -1.84
N GLN A 49 5.10 3.44 -2.82
CA GLN A 49 5.42 4.82 -3.23
C GLN A 49 4.52 5.86 -2.54
N ALA A 50 3.91 5.50 -1.42
CA ALA A 50 3.03 6.36 -0.65
C ALA A 50 3.51 6.47 0.81
N SER A 51 3.10 7.55 1.48
CA SER A 51 3.47 7.78 2.88
C SER A 51 2.75 6.80 3.80
N ILE A 52 3.51 5.93 4.47
CA ILE A 52 2.98 4.97 5.44
C ILE A 52 2.67 5.72 6.74
N LEU A 53 1.39 5.78 7.11
CA LEU A 53 0.95 6.37 8.37
C LEU A 53 1.07 5.38 9.52
N GLN A 54 0.62 4.14 9.30
CA GLN A 54 0.52 3.15 10.36
C GLN A 54 0.66 1.73 9.80
N VAL A 55 1.36 0.88 10.55
CA VAL A 55 1.41 -0.56 10.28
C VAL A 55 0.38 -1.23 11.18
N LEU A 56 -0.63 -1.83 10.57
CA LEU A 56 -1.63 -2.65 11.24
C LEU A 56 -1.05 -4.09 11.22
N GLY A 57 -0.46 -4.45 12.36
CA GLY A 57 0.22 -5.73 12.59
C GLY A 57 -0.69 -6.77 13.19
#